data_AF-A0A2V3UC96-F1
#
_entry.id   AF-A0A2V3UC96-F1
#
_cell.length_a   1.000
_cell.length_b   1.000
_cell.length_c   1.000
_cell.angle_alpha   90.00
_cell.angle_beta   90.00
_cell.angle_gamma   90.00
#
_symmetry.space_group_name_H-M   'P 1'
#
loop_
_entity.id
_entity.type
_entity.pdbx_description
1 polymer ?
#
loop_
_entity_poly.entity_id
_entity_poly.type
_entity_poly.pdbx_seq_one_letter_code
_entity_poly.pdbx_strand_id
1 'polypeptide(L)'
;MGARKDSLRLPTRTPAYVDREVGAAELRISPDTWDKWVAEGRLPKPSPGFPTTTPRWRWADVDAALSGAKLVNSSSVETMSEEDTMKRYYAAAELYRNAPKKGRRRDLAAS
;
A
#
# COMPACT_ATOMS: atom_id res chain seq x y z
N MET A 1 43.82 6.05 32.25
CA MET A 1 42.37 6.21 32.44
C MET A 1 41.71 6.26 31.07
N GLY A 2 41.05 5.20 30.62
CA GLY A 2 40.27 5.23 29.38
C GLY A 2 38.88 5.79 29.69
N ALA A 3 38.47 6.87 29.03
CA ALA A 3 37.12 7.39 29.16
C ALA A 3 36.11 6.28 28.80
N ARG A 4 35.19 5.98 29.73
CA ARG A 4 34.16 4.97 29.55
C ARG A 4 33.30 5.38 28.35
N LYS A 5 33.17 4.50 27.36
CA LYS A 5 32.30 4.67 26.17
C LYS A 5 30.84 5.03 26.54
N ASP A 6 30.45 4.84 27.79
CA ASP A 6 29.14 5.15 28.37
C ASP A 6 28.77 6.65 28.35
N SER A 7 29.73 7.57 28.15
CA SER A 7 29.46 9.02 28.06
C SER A 7 29.18 9.53 26.64
N LEU A 8 29.27 8.67 25.62
CA LEU A 8 28.80 9.02 24.29
C LEU A 8 27.28 9.05 24.32
N ARG A 9 26.70 10.24 24.42
CA ARG A 9 25.27 10.42 24.15
C ARG A 9 25.02 9.86 22.76
N LEU A 10 24.33 8.73 22.67
CA LEU A 10 23.84 8.22 21.41
C LEU A 10 23.10 9.38 20.74
N PRO A 11 23.42 9.73 19.49
CA PRO A 11 22.70 10.79 18.80
C PRO A 11 21.23 10.39 18.78
N THR A 12 20.41 11.12 19.56
CA THR A 12 18.96 10.90 19.75
C THR A 12 18.15 11.19 18.49
N ARG A 13 18.81 11.34 17.34
CA ARG A 13 18.14 11.56 16.06
C ARG A 13 18.19 10.25 15.30
N THR A 14 17.12 9.47 15.41
CA THR A 14 16.80 8.49 14.38
C THR A 14 16.95 9.20 13.03
N PRO A 15 17.80 8.70 12.11
CA PRO A 15 18.09 9.41 10.89
C PRO A 15 16.80 9.62 10.09
N ALA A 16 16.69 10.77 9.43
CA ALA A 16 15.48 11.13 8.69
C ALA A 16 15.11 10.08 7.63
N TYR A 17 16.12 9.41 7.07
CA TYR A 17 15.98 8.27 6.18
C TYR A 17 16.71 7.07 6.79
N VAL A 18 15.99 5.96 6.94
CA VAL A 18 16.51 4.68 7.44
C VAL A 18 16.58 3.66 6.31
N ASP A 19 17.59 2.81 6.36
CA ASP A 19 17.66 1.60 5.55
C ASP A 19 16.82 0.48 6.23
N ARG A 20 16.49 -0.59 5.48
CA ARG A 20 15.69 -1.74 5.96
C ARG A 20 16.16 -2.26 7.32
N GLU A 21 17.46 -2.50 7.45
CA GLU A 21 18.03 -3.10 8.68
C GLU A 21 17.92 -2.16 9.88
N VAL A 22 18.17 -0.88 9.66
CA VAL A 22 18.08 0.14 10.72
C VAL A 22 16.64 0.29 11.19
N GLY A 23 15.69 0.40 10.24
CA GLY A 23 14.26 0.50 10.59
C GLY A 23 13.76 -0.73 11.34
N ALA A 24 14.15 -1.93 10.91
CA ALA A 24 13.79 -3.17 11.58
C ALA A 24 14.38 -3.24 13.01
N ALA A 25 15.63 -2.81 13.19
CA ALA A 25 16.29 -2.77 14.49
C ALA A 25 15.59 -1.81 15.48
N GLU A 26 15.20 -0.62 15.02
CA GLU A 26 14.47 0.36 15.84
C GLU A 26 13.11 -0.18 16.32
N LEU A 27 12.40 -0.93 15.47
CA LEU A 27 11.13 -1.57 15.82
C LEU A 27 11.29 -2.92 16.54
N ARG A 28 12.53 -3.39 16.74
CA ARG A 28 12.86 -4.73 17.29
C ARG A 28 12.19 -5.88 16.54
N ILE A 29 12.10 -5.77 15.22
CA ILE A 29 11.57 -6.83 14.35
C ILE A 29 12.67 -7.38 13.43
N SER A 30 12.41 -8.54 12.83
CA SER A 30 13.32 -9.05 11.80
C SER A 30 13.20 -8.23 10.50
N PRO A 31 14.29 -8.10 9.72
CA PRO A 31 14.24 -7.47 8.40
C PRO A 31 13.22 -8.14 7.46
N ASP A 32 12.98 -9.45 7.60
CA ASP A 32 11.94 -10.16 6.83
C ASP A 32 10.53 -9.75 7.24
N THR A 33 10.30 -9.49 8.54
CA THR A 33 9.03 -8.92 9.02
C THR A 33 8.82 -7.51 8.49
N TRP A 34 9.88 -6.71 8.42
CA TRP A 34 9.84 -5.37 7.83
C TRP A 34 9.37 -5.43 6.37
N ASP A 35 9.95 -6.31 5.56
CA ASP A 35 9.55 -6.47 4.16
C ASP A 35 8.11 -6.93 4.00
N LYS A 36 7.65 -7.84 4.87
CA LYS A 36 6.23 -8.26 4.91
C LYS A 36 5.31 -7.08 5.19
N TRP A 37 5.65 -6.22 6.15
CA TRP A 37 4.82 -5.06 6.47
C TRP A 37 4.82 -4.02 5.35
N VAL A 38 5.94 -3.85 4.63
CA VAL A 38 5.97 -3.00 3.42
C VAL A 38 5.11 -3.61 2.31
N ALA A 39 5.17 -4.93 2.10
CA ALA A 39 4.39 -5.63 1.09
C ALA A 39 2.88 -5.63 1.40
N GLU A 40 2.51 -5.78 2.67
CA GLU A 40 1.13 -5.70 3.18
C GLU A 40 0.58 -4.25 3.18
N GLY A 41 1.43 -3.25 2.94
CA GLY A 41 1.04 -1.84 2.96
C GLY A 41 0.85 -1.27 4.37
N ARG A 42 1.33 -1.98 5.40
CA ARG A 42 1.35 -1.51 6.79
C ARG A 42 2.46 -0.50 7.05
N LEU A 43 3.58 -0.63 6.33
CA LEU A 43 4.66 0.35 6.29
C LEU A 43 4.65 1.09 4.94
N PRO A 44 5.14 2.34 4.89
CA PRO A 44 5.24 3.08 3.64
C PRO A 44 6.20 2.40 2.66
N LYS A 45 5.99 2.66 1.36
CA LYS A 45 6.93 2.26 0.31
C LYS A 45 8.26 3.02 0.45
N PRO A 46 9.38 2.45 -0.05
CA PRO A 46 10.65 3.16 -0.07
C PRO A 46 10.54 4.47 -0.86
N SER A 47 11.28 5.48 -0.41
CA SER A 47 11.27 6.82 -0.97
C SER A 47 11.77 6.79 -2.42
N PRO A 48 11.05 7.41 -3.38
CA PRO A 48 11.35 7.31 -4.81
C PRO A 48 12.64 8.03 -5.22
N GLY A 49 13.23 8.85 -4.33
CA GLY A 49 14.46 9.59 -4.59
C GLY A 49 15.75 8.75 -4.46
N PHE A 50 15.65 7.48 -4.06
CA PHE A 50 16.79 6.60 -3.86
C PHE A 50 16.82 5.46 -4.88
N PRO A 51 18.01 4.99 -5.27
CA PRO A 51 18.13 3.87 -6.20
C PRO A 51 17.48 2.60 -5.61
N THR A 52 16.89 1.79 -6.48
CA THR A 52 16.20 0.54 -6.10
C THR A 52 17.12 -0.48 -5.40
N THR A 53 18.43 -0.37 -5.60
CA THR A 53 19.46 -1.18 -4.94
C THR A 53 19.67 -0.81 -3.48
N THR A 54 19.28 0.40 -3.06
CA THR A 54 19.43 0.91 -1.69
C THR A 54 18.16 1.64 -1.28
N PRO A 55 17.05 0.90 -1.09
CA PRO A 55 15.78 1.49 -0.72
C PRO A 55 15.88 2.13 0.66
N ARG A 56 15.41 3.38 0.76
CA ARG A 56 15.36 4.14 2.02
C ARG A 56 13.96 4.55 2.38
N TRP A 57 13.63 4.45 3.66
CA TRP A 57 12.35 4.86 4.20
C TRP A 57 12.50 6.13 5.01
N ARG A 58 11.55 7.04 4.89
CA ARG A 58 11.47 8.18 5.80
C ARG A 58 10.92 7.73 7.14
N TRP A 59 11.67 7.98 8.20
CA TRP A 59 11.25 7.56 9.54
C TRP A 59 9.93 8.22 9.97
N ALA A 60 9.71 9.48 9.59
CA ALA A 60 8.47 10.19 9.87
C ALA A 60 7.24 9.53 9.22
N ASP A 61 7.38 8.99 8.01
CA ASP A 61 6.28 8.30 7.31
C ASP A 61 6.01 6.92 7.95
N VAL A 62 7.07 6.24 8.40
CA VAL A 62 6.97 4.97 9.15
C VAL A 62 6.24 5.20 10.48
N ASP A 63 6.63 6.24 11.22
CA ASP A 63 6.01 6.61 12.50
C ASP A 63 4.54 7.03 12.32
N ALA A 64 4.22 7.79 11.27
CA ALA A 64 2.84 8.10 10.90
C ALA A 64 2.02 6.84 10.61
N ALA A 65 2.55 5.92 9.80
CA ALA A 65 1.86 4.66 9.47
C ALA A 65 1.59 3.80 10.71
N LEU A 66 2.52 3.77 11.67
CA LEU A 66 2.41 2.96 12.89
C LEU A 66 1.58 3.61 13.99
N SER A 67 1.58 4.95 14.08
CA SER A 67 0.76 5.72 15.03
C SER A 67 -0.74 5.69 14.72
N GLY A 68 -1.15 4.99 13.66
CA GLY A 68 -2.55 4.89 13.26
C GLY A 68 -3.04 6.12 12.49
N ALA A 69 -2.17 7.10 12.23
CA ALA A 69 -2.40 8.09 11.20
C ALA A 69 -2.33 7.35 9.87
N LYS A 70 -3.48 6.85 9.40
CA LYS A 70 -3.66 6.28 8.06
C LYS A 70 -2.88 7.18 7.09
N LEU A 71 -1.71 6.72 6.66
CA LEU A 71 -1.15 7.19 5.41
C LEU A 71 -2.18 6.73 4.40
N VAL A 72 -3.06 7.66 4.03
CA VAL A 72 -3.82 7.59 2.80
C VAL A 72 -2.76 7.57 1.72
N ASN A 73 -2.22 6.38 1.48
CA ASN A 73 -1.37 6.13 0.35
C ASN A 73 -2.27 6.35 -0.85
N SER A 74 -2.02 7.46 -1.55
CA SER A 74 -2.63 7.86 -2.81
C SER A 74 -2.36 6.83 -3.91
N SER A 75 -2.93 5.64 -3.77
CA SER A 75 -3.50 4.90 -4.88
C SER A 75 -5.00 4.94 -4.63
N SER A 76 -5.72 5.71 -5.45
CA SER A 76 -7.17 5.87 -5.38
C SER A 76 -7.85 4.49 -5.42
N VAL A 77 -8.06 3.90 -4.25
CA VAL A 77 -9.18 3.00 -4.03
C VAL A 77 -10.18 3.85 -3.29
N GLU A 78 -11.00 4.57 -4.07
CA GLU A 78 -12.28 5.02 -3.55
C GLU A 78 -12.94 3.78 -2.98
N THR A 79 -12.95 3.67 -1.65
CA THR A 79 -13.82 2.76 -0.94
C THR A 79 -15.23 3.24 -1.25
N MET A 80 -15.74 2.81 -2.41
CA MET A 80 -17.10 3.05 -2.82
C MET A 80 -17.96 2.44 -1.71
N SER A 81 -18.77 3.30 -1.08
CA SER A 81 -19.76 2.90 -0.08
C SER A 81 -20.45 1.61 -0.55
N GLU A 82 -20.76 0.69 0.37
CA GLU A 82 -21.45 -0.56 0.06
C GLU A 82 -22.70 -0.30 -0.78
N GLU A 83 -23.40 0.82 -0.54
CA GLU A 83 -24.54 1.28 -1.35
C GLU A 83 -24.18 1.57 -2.82
N ASP A 84 -23.01 2.14 -3.09
CA ASP A 84 -22.59 2.52 -4.44
C ASP A 84 -22.14 1.28 -5.25
N THR A 85 -21.46 0.36 -4.58
CA THR A 85 -21.12 -0.96 -5.13
C THR A 85 -22.39 -1.76 -5.45
N MET A 86 -23.38 -1.74 -4.55
CA MET A 86 -24.65 -2.42 -4.77
C MET A 86 -25.47 -1.74 -5.88
N LYS A 87 -25.49 -0.41 -5.97
CA LYS A 87 -26.16 0.33 -7.06
C LYS A 87 -25.57 -0.03 -8.42
N ARG A 88 -24.25 -0.14 -8.57
CA ARG A 88 -23.62 -0.60 -9.82
C ARG A 88 -24.03 -2.02 -10.18
N TYR A 89 -24.08 -2.91 -9.20
CA TYR A 89 -24.51 -4.28 -9.41
C TYR A 89 -25.97 -4.37 -9.87
N TYR A 90 -26.88 -3.62 -9.24
CA TYR A 90 -28.29 -3.58 -9.62
C TYR A 90 -28.53 -2.91 -10.98
N ALA A 91 -27.81 -1.83 -11.31
CA ALA A 91 -27.88 -1.19 -12.62
C ALA A 91 -27.43 -2.13 -13.76
N ALA A 92 -26.37 -2.90 -13.54
CA ALA A 92 -25.93 -3.91 -14.50
C ALA A 92 -27.01 -5.00 -14.71
N ALA A 93 -27.67 -5.45 -13.65
CA ALA A 93 -28.75 -6.43 -13.75
C ALA A 93 -29.98 -5.89 -14.52
N GLU A 94 -30.31 -4.60 -14.40
CA GLU A 94 -31.38 -3.99 -15.18
C GLU A 94 -31.06 -3.90 -16.68
N LEU A 95 -29.79 -3.70 -17.04
CA LEU A 95 -29.35 -3.77 -18.44
C LEU A 95 -29.55 -5.16 -19.03
N TYR A 96 -29.30 -6.22 -18.27
CA TYR A 96 -29.58 -7.59 -18.71
C TYR A 96 -31.08 -7.88 -18.85
N ARG A 97 -31.93 -7.26 -18.02
CA ARG A 97 -33.39 -7.38 -18.13
C ARG A 97 -33.95 -6.69 -19.37
N ASN A 98 -33.43 -5.51 -19.70
CA ASN A 98 -33.92 -4.68 -20.80
C ASN A 98 -33.15 -4.87 -22.11
N ALA A 99 -32.17 -5.78 -22.14
CA ALA A 99 -31.43 -6.10 -23.35
C ALA A 99 -32.37 -6.66 -24.44
N PRO A 100 -32.41 -6.07 -25.64
CA PRO A 100 -33.23 -6.59 -26.72
C PRO A 100 -32.70 -7.98 -27.11
N LYS A 101 -33.55 -9.01 -26.94
CA LYS A 101 -33.22 -10.38 -27.36
C LYS A 101 -33.00 -10.40 -28.87
N LYS A 102 -31.73 -10.53 -29.28
CA LYS A 102 -31.32 -10.60 -30.69
C LYS A 102 -32.02 -11.80 -31.34
N GLY A 103 -33.08 -11.52 -32.09
CA GLY A 103 -33.86 -12.53 -32.81
C GLY A 103 -32.97 -13.26 -33.82
N ARG A 104 -32.89 -14.59 -33.71
CA ARG A 104 -32.41 -15.46 -34.78
C ARG A 104 -33.46 -15.46 -35.89
N ARG A 105 -33.28 -14.64 -36.92
CA ARG A 105 -33.89 -14.91 -38.24
C ARG A 105 -32.97 -15.85 -39.00
N ARG A 106 -33.40 -17.11 -39.13
CA ARG A 106 -32.86 -18.09 -40.08
C ARG A 106 -33.80 -18.07 -41.28
N ASP A 107 -33.37 -17.47 -42.37
CA ASP A 107 -33.92 -17.63 -43.72
C ASP A 107 -32.66 -17.87 -44.59
N LEU A 108 -32.19 -19.09 -44.88
CA LEU A 108 -32.67 -20.21 -45.70
C LEU A 108 -33.02 -19.86 -47.16
N ALA A 109 -32.41 -20.64 -48.06
CA ALA A 109 -32.48 -20.71 -49.54
C ALA A 109 -31.55 -19.73 -50.30
N ALA A 110 -30.48 -20.15 -50.98
CA ALA A 110 -30.30 -21.16 -52.04
C ALA A 110 -30.56 -20.61 -53.45
N SER A 111 -29.52 -20.80 -54.29
CA SER A 111 -29.41 -20.69 -55.76
C SER A 111 -29.36 -19.30 -56.38
#